data_AF-A0A4S4EH33-F1
#
_entry.id   AF-A0A4S4EH33-F1
#
_cell.length_a   1.000
_cell.length_b   1.000
_cell.length_c   1.000
_cell.angle_alpha   90.00
_cell.angle_beta   90.00
_cell.angle_gamma   90.00
#
_symmetry.space_group_name_H-M   'P 1'
#
loop_
_entity.id
_entity.type
_entity.pdbx_description
1 polymer ?
#
loop_
_entity_poly.entity_id
_entity_poly.type
_entity_poly.pdbx_seq_one_letter_code
_entity_poly.pdbx_strand_id
1 'polypeptide(L)'
;MVSLGEEHVGYQRLDYPILKLSIVGGRPFSCGGEQLCRTRLLAARFGVHDMEGSAKRIYEAALGTPDGHLIIFLAHNGPTGLGSNVNDICGRDWVFGGGDHGDPDLACAISQLKETTKLSIPLVVFGHMHKELAYGNGIRKMIVVGADNTIYLNGAIVPRVKRLVADEQATNRKTLMNNETSVSTPNAIGTVRAFTLVEISDGKLKKIAEAWVSVIGDKTALEEECILYSRGRGTEISV
;
A
#
# COMPACT_ATOMS: atom_id res chain seq x y z
N MET A 1 -11.73 -19.15 5.60
CA MET A 1 -11.33 -17.79 5.22
C MET A 1 -12.60 -16.95 5.13
N VAL A 2 -13.29 -16.78 6.25
CA VAL A 2 -14.63 -16.16 6.31
C VAL A 2 -14.52 -14.63 6.49
N SER A 3 -13.34 -14.13 6.87
CA SER A 3 -13.15 -12.73 7.29
C SER A 3 -13.01 -11.72 6.14
N LEU A 4 -12.79 -12.16 4.90
CA LEU A 4 -12.68 -11.29 3.71
C LEU A 4 -13.73 -11.63 2.64
N GLY A 5 -14.62 -12.59 2.92
CA GLY A 5 -15.74 -12.97 2.06
C GLY A 5 -15.36 -13.17 0.59
N GLU A 6 -16.24 -12.69 -0.28
CA GLU A 6 -16.12 -12.74 -1.75
C GLU A 6 -15.14 -11.68 -2.30
N GLU A 7 -14.64 -10.79 -1.45
CA GLU A 7 -13.75 -9.67 -1.84
C GLU A 7 -12.26 -10.02 -1.70
N HIS A 8 -11.94 -11.25 -1.29
CA HIS A 8 -10.56 -11.71 -1.23
C HIS A 8 -9.98 -11.90 -2.63
N VAL A 9 -8.89 -11.18 -2.94
CA VAL A 9 -8.24 -11.24 -4.25
C VAL A 9 -6.89 -11.94 -4.27
N GLY A 10 -6.37 -12.47 -3.15
CA GLY A 10 -5.04 -13.12 -3.13
C GLY A 10 -4.96 -14.31 -4.10
N TYR A 11 -4.06 -14.23 -5.10
CA TYR A 11 -3.99 -15.15 -6.25
C TYR A 11 -5.30 -15.31 -7.03
N GLN A 12 -6.15 -14.30 -6.98
CA GLN A 12 -7.48 -14.27 -7.60
C GLN A 12 -7.69 -12.90 -8.25
N ARG A 13 -8.80 -12.78 -8.97
CA ARG A 13 -9.21 -11.54 -9.62
C ARG A 13 -10.65 -11.24 -9.26
N LEU A 14 -10.94 -9.95 -9.07
CA LEU A 14 -12.29 -9.42 -8.95
C LEU A 14 -12.54 -8.39 -10.06
N ASP A 15 -13.59 -8.58 -10.83
CA ASP A 15 -13.94 -7.74 -11.98
C ASP A 15 -15.06 -6.75 -11.62
N TYR A 16 -14.90 -5.51 -12.06
CA TYR A 16 -15.89 -4.43 -11.97
C TYR A 16 -16.24 -3.94 -13.39
N PRO A 17 -17.15 -4.62 -14.12
CA PRO A 17 -17.42 -4.34 -15.54
C PRO A 17 -17.89 -2.91 -15.81
N ILE A 18 -18.70 -2.34 -14.93
CA ILE A 18 -19.20 -0.95 -15.06
C ILE A 18 -18.04 0.05 -15.06
N LEU A 19 -17.00 -0.21 -14.28
CA LEU A 19 -15.81 0.63 -14.17
C LEU A 19 -14.73 0.27 -15.20
N LYS A 20 -14.91 -0.83 -15.95
CA LYS A 20 -13.86 -1.45 -16.78
C LYS A 20 -12.57 -1.61 -16.00
N LEU A 21 -12.69 -2.22 -14.82
CA LEU A 21 -11.61 -2.36 -13.86
C LEU A 21 -11.56 -3.80 -13.35
N SER A 22 -10.35 -4.32 -13.18
CA SER A 22 -10.09 -5.62 -12.58
C SER A 22 -9.03 -5.48 -11.49
N ILE A 23 -9.33 -5.98 -10.30
CA ILE A 23 -8.40 -6.05 -9.18
C ILE A 23 -7.77 -7.44 -9.16
N VAL A 24 -6.45 -7.52 -9.28
CA VAL A 24 -5.71 -8.78 -9.21
C VAL A 24 -4.87 -8.78 -7.94
N GLY A 25 -5.04 -9.79 -7.08
CA GLY A 25 -4.26 -9.88 -5.85
C GLY A 25 -2.95 -10.63 -6.02
N GLY A 26 -1.90 -10.09 -5.44
CA GLY A 26 -0.59 -10.73 -5.33
C GLY A 26 -0.56 -11.82 -4.26
N ARG A 27 0.66 -12.20 -3.86
CA ARG A 27 0.89 -13.21 -2.84
C ARG A 27 0.39 -12.76 -1.45
N PRO A 28 -0.53 -13.48 -0.82
CA PRO A 28 -0.91 -13.24 0.56
C PRO A 28 0.23 -13.64 1.51
N PHE A 29 0.26 -13.01 2.69
CA PHE A 29 1.26 -13.28 3.73
C PHE A 29 2.72 -13.03 3.33
N SER A 30 2.98 -12.28 2.26
CA SER A 30 4.35 -11.89 1.94
C SER A 30 5.00 -11.18 3.12
N CYS A 31 6.29 -11.45 3.36
CA CYS A 31 7.11 -10.68 4.28
C CYS A 31 8.28 -10.01 3.54
N GLY A 32 8.15 -9.83 2.22
CA GLY A 32 9.21 -9.30 1.37
C GLY A 32 10.35 -10.26 1.07
N GLY A 33 11.13 -9.87 0.05
CA GLY A 33 12.31 -10.58 -0.41
C GLY A 33 12.04 -11.92 -1.10
N GLU A 34 13.12 -12.68 -1.27
CA GLU A 34 13.18 -13.86 -2.15
C GLU A 34 12.55 -15.14 -1.56
N GLN A 35 12.04 -15.09 -0.33
CA GLN A 35 11.55 -16.27 0.37
C GLN A 35 10.03 -16.28 0.53
N LEU A 36 9.46 -17.49 0.50
CA LEU A 36 8.04 -17.69 0.77
C LEU A 36 7.79 -17.63 2.28
N CYS A 37 6.96 -16.69 2.71
CA CYS A 37 6.41 -16.68 4.06
C CYS A 37 5.21 -17.63 4.17
N ARG A 38 5.07 -18.27 5.33
CA ARG A 38 3.91 -19.15 5.64
C ARG A 38 3.68 -20.26 4.59
N THR A 39 4.75 -20.91 4.13
CA THR A 39 4.72 -21.97 3.09
C THR A 39 3.65 -23.04 3.29
N ARG A 40 3.46 -23.56 4.52
CA ARG A 40 2.41 -24.55 4.81
C ARG A 40 1.01 -24.03 4.50
N LEU A 41 0.75 -22.75 4.78
CA LEU A 41 -0.54 -22.12 4.52
C LEU A 41 -0.72 -21.84 3.02
N LEU A 42 0.33 -21.37 2.34
CA LEU A 42 0.33 -21.15 0.90
C LEU A 42 0.06 -22.45 0.13
N ALA A 43 0.74 -23.54 0.50
CA ALA A 43 0.51 -24.85 -0.07
C ALA A 43 -0.92 -25.34 0.17
N ALA A 44 -1.39 -25.30 1.42
CA ALA A 44 -2.72 -25.84 1.78
C ALA A 44 -3.90 -25.05 1.22
N ARG A 45 -3.76 -23.73 1.01
CA ARG A 45 -4.86 -22.85 0.58
C ARG A 45 -4.80 -22.49 -0.90
N PHE A 46 -3.61 -22.38 -1.47
CA PHE A 46 -3.39 -21.87 -2.81
C PHE A 46 -2.58 -22.82 -3.70
N GLY A 47 -2.09 -23.95 -3.16
CA GLY A 47 -1.26 -24.89 -3.92
C GLY A 47 0.06 -24.27 -4.42
N VAL A 48 0.58 -23.27 -3.70
CA VAL A 48 1.85 -22.59 -4.02
C VAL A 48 2.95 -23.16 -3.14
N HIS A 49 4.03 -23.63 -3.77
CA HIS A 49 5.14 -24.31 -3.10
C HIS A 49 6.47 -23.56 -3.21
N ASP A 50 6.63 -22.70 -4.21
CA ASP A 50 7.83 -21.94 -4.51
C ASP A 50 7.47 -20.58 -5.14
N MET A 51 8.49 -19.76 -5.41
CA MET A 51 8.31 -18.43 -6.01
C MET A 51 7.81 -18.48 -7.44
N GLU A 52 8.24 -19.47 -8.21
CA GLU A 52 7.81 -19.64 -9.59
C GLU A 52 6.31 -19.97 -9.67
N GLY A 53 5.84 -20.92 -8.85
CA GLY A 53 4.43 -21.24 -8.70
C GLY A 53 3.63 -20.05 -8.18
N SER A 54 4.20 -19.22 -7.31
CA SER A 54 3.59 -17.96 -6.88
C SER A 54 3.42 -16.99 -8.04
N ALA A 55 4.48 -16.73 -8.81
CA ALA A 55 4.45 -15.83 -9.97
C ALA A 55 3.43 -16.31 -11.02
N LYS A 56 3.44 -17.62 -11.30
CA LYS A 56 2.50 -18.26 -12.22
C LYS A 56 1.04 -18.06 -11.78
N ARG A 57 0.74 -18.23 -10.48
CA ARG A 57 -0.62 -18.00 -9.95
C ARG A 57 -1.07 -16.54 -10.11
N ILE A 58 -0.17 -15.58 -9.87
CA ILE A 58 -0.47 -14.15 -10.07
C ILE A 58 -0.72 -13.85 -11.55
N TYR A 59 0.11 -14.41 -12.43
CA TYR A 59 -0.04 -14.30 -13.89
C TYR A 59 -1.38 -14.88 -14.37
N GLU A 60 -1.71 -16.11 -13.95
CA GLU A 60 -2.95 -16.80 -14.32
C GLU A 60 -4.20 -16.06 -13.82
N ALA A 61 -4.15 -15.45 -12.64
CA ALA A 61 -5.26 -14.64 -12.12
C ALA A 61 -5.57 -13.44 -13.04
N ALA A 62 -4.55 -12.84 -13.64
CA ALA A 62 -4.69 -11.71 -14.55
C ALA A 62 -5.15 -12.09 -15.97
N LEU A 63 -4.80 -13.28 -16.48
CA LEU A 63 -5.02 -13.66 -17.90
C LEU A 63 -6.47 -13.59 -18.38
N GLY A 64 -7.45 -13.86 -17.52
CA GLY A 64 -8.86 -13.81 -17.91
C GLY A 64 -9.50 -12.42 -17.82
N THR A 65 -8.71 -11.37 -17.62
CA THR A 65 -9.22 -10.00 -17.45
C THR A 65 -10.00 -9.60 -18.70
N PRO A 66 -11.25 -9.10 -18.58
CA PRO A 66 -12.04 -8.73 -19.75
C PRO A 66 -11.37 -7.65 -20.60
N ASP A 67 -11.59 -7.70 -21.92
CA ASP A 67 -11.00 -6.76 -22.85
C ASP A 67 -11.36 -5.30 -22.51
N GLY A 68 -10.34 -4.44 -22.55
CA GLY A 68 -10.49 -3.02 -22.24
C GLY A 68 -10.57 -2.68 -20.75
N HIS A 69 -10.47 -3.68 -19.84
CA HIS A 69 -10.31 -3.41 -18.42
C HIS A 69 -8.90 -2.89 -18.10
N LEU A 70 -8.83 -2.00 -17.11
CA LEU A 70 -7.59 -1.70 -16.40
C LEU A 70 -7.34 -2.75 -15.32
N ILE A 71 -6.08 -3.14 -15.13
CA ILE A 71 -5.66 -3.99 -14.02
C ILE A 71 -5.03 -3.13 -12.94
N ILE A 72 -5.56 -3.24 -11.72
CA ILE A 72 -4.90 -2.77 -10.51
C ILE A 72 -4.42 -3.98 -9.73
N PHE A 73 -3.12 -4.07 -9.50
CA PHE A 73 -2.59 -5.08 -8.57
C PHE A 73 -2.77 -4.61 -7.13
N LEU A 74 -3.17 -5.54 -6.26
CA LEU A 74 -3.15 -5.36 -4.82
C LEU A 74 -2.28 -6.44 -4.17
N ALA A 75 -1.17 -6.05 -3.56
CA ALA A 75 -0.25 -6.98 -2.93
C ALA A 75 0.05 -6.58 -1.48
N HIS A 76 0.56 -7.52 -0.68
CA HIS A 76 1.00 -7.17 0.66
C HIS A 76 2.28 -6.34 0.63
N ASN A 77 3.23 -6.68 -0.24
CA ASN A 77 4.50 -6.00 -0.45
C ASN A 77 4.70 -5.66 -1.94
N GLY A 78 5.58 -4.71 -2.24
CA GLY A 78 5.84 -4.26 -3.61
C GLY A 78 6.76 -5.21 -4.38
N PRO A 79 6.86 -5.08 -5.70
CA PRO A 79 7.75 -5.93 -6.50
C PRO A 79 9.22 -5.59 -6.25
N THR A 80 10.09 -6.58 -6.47
CA THR A 80 11.54 -6.33 -6.48
C THR A 80 11.96 -5.45 -7.65
N GLY A 81 13.14 -4.84 -7.55
CA GLY A 81 13.67 -3.86 -8.51
C GLY A 81 13.38 -2.40 -8.12
N LEU A 82 12.77 -2.16 -6.96
CA LEU A 82 12.35 -0.84 -6.47
C LEU A 82 12.93 -0.51 -5.08
N GLY A 83 14.02 -1.18 -4.66
CA GLY A 83 14.61 -1.07 -3.34
C GLY A 83 16.13 -0.83 -3.30
N SER A 84 16.69 -0.16 -4.31
CA SER A 84 18.15 0.07 -4.41
C SER A 84 18.74 0.86 -3.23
N ASN A 85 17.99 1.82 -2.69
CA ASN A 85 18.35 2.61 -1.51
C ASN A 85 17.43 2.26 -0.33
N VAL A 86 17.91 2.49 0.89
CA VAL A 86 17.16 2.20 2.14
C VAL A 86 15.78 2.88 2.20
N ASN A 87 15.65 4.07 1.64
CA ASN A 87 14.41 4.85 1.63
C ASN A 87 13.58 4.69 0.35
N ASP A 88 14.01 3.84 -0.58
CA ASP A 88 13.19 3.52 -1.75
C ASP A 88 11.94 2.72 -1.34
N ILE A 89 10.94 2.69 -2.23
CA ILE A 89 9.61 2.18 -1.91
C ILE A 89 9.61 0.71 -1.43
N CYS A 90 10.56 -0.10 -1.92
CA CYS A 90 10.81 -1.48 -1.47
C CYS A 90 12.18 -1.65 -0.77
N GLY A 91 12.82 -0.56 -0.34
CA GLY A 91 14.16 -0.58 0.26
C GLY A 91 14.18 -1.09 1.70
N ARG A 92 15.10 -2.00 2.02
CA ARG A 92 15.29 -2.51 3.38
C ARG A 92 16.03 -1.47 4.24
N ASP A 93 15.46 -1.10 5.37
CA ASP A 93 15.94 -0.01 6.24
C ASP A 93 16.30 -0.45 7.68
N TRP A 94 16.06 -1.72 8.02
CA TRP A 94 16.39 -2.27 9.36
C TRP A 94 17.69 -3.08 9.41
N VAL A 95 18.42 -3.21 8.30
CA VAL A 95 19.68 -3.97 8.22
C VAL A 95 20.78 -3.09 7.60
N PHE A 96 21.99 -3.18 8.15
CA PHE A 96 23.16 -2.53 7.58
C PHE A 96 23.38 -2.94 6.11
N GLY A 97 23.65 -1.96 5.25
CA GLY A 97 23.79 -2.16 3.80
C GLY A 97 22.46 -2.16 3.02
N GLY A 98 21.31 -2.21 3.69
CA GLY A 98 20.00 -2.10 3.06
C GLY A 98 19.71 -3.24 2.08
N GLY A 99 19.27 -2.89 0.86
CA GLY A 99 18.97 -3.81 -0.23
C GLY A 99 17.48 -3.88 -0.58
N ASP A 100 17.18 -4.55 -1.69
CA ASP A 100 15.81 -4.69 -2.17
C ASP A 100 15.05 -5.72 -1.33
N HIS A 101 13.89 -5.33 -0.82
CA HIS A 101 13.00 -6.19 -0.05
C HIS A 101 11.67 -6.46 -0.76
N GLY A 102 11.56 -6.13 -2.04
CA GLY A 102 10.39 -6.41 -2.86
C GLY A 102 10.23 -7.90 -3.17
N ASP A 103 9.05 -8.23 -3.66
CA ASP A 103 8.57 -9.56 -4.01
C ASP A 103 8.99 -9.92 -5.46
N PRO A 104 9.87 -10.92 -5.68
CA PRO A 104 10.30 -11.31 -7.02
C PRO A 104 9.18 -11.95 -7.85
N ASP A 105 8.26 -12.66 -7.20
CA ASP A 105 7.12 -13.31 -7.86
C ASP A 105 6.14 -12.29 -8.45
N LEU A 106 5.88 -11.18 -7.74
CA LEU A 106 5.07 -10.08 -8.25
C LEU A 106 5.76 -9.37 -9.43
N ALA A 107 7.06 -9.11 -9.31
CA ALA A 107 7.84 -8.49 -10.39
C ALA A 107 7.82 -9.37 -11.66
N CYS A 108 8.05 -10.67 -11.50
CA CYS A 108 8.04 -11.64 -12.58
C CYS A 108 6.68 -11.70 -13.28
N ALA A 109 5.59 -11.81 -12.53
CA ALA A 109 4.24 -11.86 -13.09
C ALA A 109 3.88 -10.58 -13.87
N ILE A 110 4.22 -9.40 -13.33
CA ILE A 110 3.98 -8.11 -14.01
C ILE A 110 4.78 -8.02 -15.31
N SER A 111 6.07 -8.40 -15.30
CA SER A 111 6.91 -8.39 -16.51
C SER A 111 6.34 -9.32 -17.57
N GLN A 112 6.03 -10.57 -17.20
CA GLN A 112 5.46 -11.55 -18.13
C GLN A 112 4.12 -11.09 -18.71
N LEU A 113 3.23 -10.47 -17.92
CA LEU A 113 1.96 -9.95 -18.43
C LEU A 113 2.18 -8.84 -19.46
N LYS A 114 3.13 -7.92 -19.20
CA LYS A 114 3.47 -6.84 -20.14
C LYS A 114 4.11 -7.34 -21.42
N GLU A 115 4.90 -8.39 -21.34
CA GLU A 115 5.58 -8.99 -22.50
C GLU A 115 4.64 -9.83 -23.36
N THR A 116 3.71 -10.57 -22.74
CA THR A 116 2.91 -11.60 -23.43
C THR A 116 1.48 -11.18 -23.74
N THR A 117 1.00 -10.06 -23.19
CA THR A 117 -0.39 -9.61 -23.32
C THR A 117 -0.49 -8.13 -23.69
N LYS A 118 -1.72 -7.66 -23.95
CA LYS A 118 -2.04 -6.23 -24.16
C LYS A 118 -2.75 -5.61 -22.95
N LEU A 119 -2.71 -6.28 -21.80
CA LEU A 119 -3.40 -5.85 -20.59
C LEU A 119 -2.78 -4.56 -20.06
N SER A 120 -3.64 -3.59 -19.70
CA SER A 120 -3.21 -2.31 -19.16
C SER A 120 -3.04 -2.41 -17.65
N ILE A 121 -1.82 -2.22 -17.15
CA ILE A 121 -1.50 -2.27 -15.71
C ILE A 121 -1.06 -0.86 -15.26
N PRO A 122 -1.99 0.10 -15.08
CA PRO A 122 -1.64 1.47 -14.71
C PRO A 122 -1.17 1.61 -13.25
N LEU A 123 -1.55 0.68 -12.36
CA LEU A 123 -1.34 0.85 -10.93
C LEU A 123 -1.07 -0.49 -10.23
N VAL A 124 -0.06 -0.49 -9.36
CA VAL A 124 0.29 -1.57 -8.45
C VAL A 124 0.29 -1.00 -7.04
N VAL A 125 -0.70 -1.39 -6.25
CA VAL A 125 -0.86 -0.95 -4.85
C VAL A 125 -0.35 -2.03 -3.92
N PHE A 126 0.47 -1.63 -2.95
CA PHE A 126 0.97 -2.55 -1.94
C PHE A 126 1.17 -1.87 -0.59
N GLY A 127 1.64 -2.63 0.39
CA GLY A 127 1.97 -2.13 1.72
C GLY A 127 3.27 -2.73 2.24
N HIS A 128 3.24 -3.22 3.48
CA HIS A 128 4.35 -3.84 4.22
C HIS A 128 5.48 -2.87 4.60
N MET A 129 6.08 -2.19 3.63
CA MET A 129 7.20 -1.27 3.86
C MET A 129 6.69 0.05 4.43
N HIS A 130 6.82 0.27 5.74
CA HIS A 130 6.23 1.44 6.40
C HIS A 130 6.78 2.78 5.90
N LYS A 131 5.93 3.82 5.92
CA LYS A 131 6.28 5.20 5.52
C LYS A 131 7.41 5.79 6.36
N GLU A 132 7.37 5.61 7.68
CA GLU A 132 8.47 5.99 8.56
C GLU A 132 9.53 4.89 8.54
N LEU A 133 10.79 5.29 8.35
CA LEU A 133 11.91 4.35 8.33
C LEU A 133 12.24 3.86 9.75
N ALA A 134 12.79 2.65 9.82
CA ALA A 134 13.24 2.03 11.05
C ALA A 134 14.15 2.98 11.84
N TYR A 135 13.96 2.99 13.16
CA TYR A 135 14.69 3.83 14.10
C TYR A 135 14.52 5.35 13.89
N GLY A 136 13.47 5.79 13.19
CA GLY A 136 13.18 7.21 12.98
C GLY A 136 14.10 7.87 11.94
N ASN A 137 14.70 7.09 11.05
CA ASN A 137 15.72 7.55 10.10
C ASN A 137 15.17 8.25 8.85
N GLY A 138 13.98 8.85 8.94
CA GLY A 138 13.35 9.61 7.86
C GLY A 138 12.14 8.92 7.24
N ILE A 139 11.81 9.33 6.01
CA ILE A 139 10.58 8.94 5.31
C ILE A 139 10.90 8.18 4.03
N ARG A 140 10.13 7.11 3.79
CA ARG A 140 10.17 6.29 2.59
C ARG A 140 9.49 6.98 1.40
N LYS A 141 10.02 6.77 0.20
CA LYS A 141 9.31 7.10 -1.05
C LYS A 141 8.05 6.25 -1.14
N MET A 142 6.87 6.87 -1.16
CA MET A 142 5.59 6.14 -1.18
C MET A 142 5.04 5.92 -2.58
N ILE A 143 5.68 6.49 -3.60
CA ILE A 143 5.26 6.39 -4.99
C ILE A 143 6.48 6.31 -5.92
N VAL A 144 6.37 5.48 -6.96
CA VAL A 144 7.32 5.41 -8.08
C VAL A 144 6.54 5.31 -9.38
N VAL A 145 6.95 6.08 -10.39
CA VAL A 145 6.43 5.96 -11.76
C VAL A 145 7.46 5.19 -12.59
N GLY A 146 7.08 4.01 -13.06
CA GLY A 146 7.92 3.19 -13.94
C GLY A 146 8.08 3.82 -15.32
N ALA A 147 9.12 3.39 -16.06
CA ALA A 147 9.38 3.86 -17.43
C ALA A 147 8.23 3.54 -18.40
N ASP A 148 7.42 2.53 -18.09
CA ASP A 148 6.22 2.13 -18.83
C ASP A 148 4.94 2.85 -18.37
N ASN A 149 5.07 3.87 -17.51
CA ASN A 149 3.97 4.60 -16.86
C ASN A 149 3.12 3.78 -15.87
N THR A 150 3.56 2.57 -15.48
CA THR A 150 2.98 1.87 -14.33
C THR A 150 3.33 2.63 -13.06
N ILE A 151 2.33 2.90 -12.24
CA ILE A 151 2.55 3.58 -10.96
C ILE A 151 2.56 2.54 -9.84
N TYR A 152 3.62 2.58 -9.04
CA TYR A 152 3.80 1.75 -7.86
C TYR A 152 3.48 2.61 -6.64
N LEU A 153 2.47 2.21 -5.87
CA LEU A 153 1.94 2.97 -4.76
C LEU A 153 2.01 2.13 -3.48
N ASN A 154 2.74 2.64 -2.50
CA ASN A 154 2.80 2.05 -1.18
C ASN A 154 1.80 2.78 -0.26
N GLY A 155 0.83 2.04 0.27
CA GLY A 155 -0.19 2.55 1.17
C GLY A 155 0.12 2.31 2.66
N ALA A 156 1.32 1.84 3.04
CA ALA A 156 1.66 1.43 4.41
C ALA A 156 1.99 2.62 5.34
N ILE A 157 0.96 3.36 5.71
CA ILE A 157 1.02 4.39 6.75
C ILE A 157 0.70 3.75 8.09
N VAL A 158 1.58 3.87 9.07
CA VAL A 158 1.39 3.31 10.42
C VAL A 158 1.79 4.35 11.46
N PRO A 159 0.94 4.63 12.47
CA PRO A 159 -0.42 4.12 12.65
C PRO A 159 -1.40 4.73 11.64
N ARG A 160 -2.33 3.93 11.12
CA ARG A 160 -3.44 4.42 10.25
C ARG A 160 -4.49 5.22 11.03
N VAL A 161 -4.58 5.01 12.34
CA VAL A 161 -5.55 5.66 13.22
C VAL A 161 -4.81 6.27 14.39
N LYS A 162 -4.91 7.59 14.53
CA LYS A 162 -4.37 8.37 15.64
C LYS A 162 -5.51 8.80 16.55
N ARG A 163 -5.34 8.75 17.87
CA ARG A 163 -6.36 9.22 18.82
C ARG A 163 -6.25 10.74 18.96
N LEU A 164 -7.38 11.43 18.88
CA LEU A 164 -7.49 12.84 19.24
C LEU A 164 -7.75 12.92 20.74
N VAL A 165 -6.90 13.64 21.44
CA VAL A 165 -7.01 13.85 22.88
C VAL A 165 -7.50 15.28 23.10
N ALA A 166 -8.38 15.47 24.09
CA ALA A 166 -8.72 16.81 24.55
C ALA A 166 -7.46 17.52 25.04
N ASP A 167 -7.19 18.74 24.61
CA ASP A 167 -6.17 19.58 25.24
C ASP A 167 -6.62 19.95 26.67
N GLU A 168 -6.37 19.07 27.63
CA GLU A 168 -6.36 19.44 29.04
C GLU A 168 -4.99 20.06 29.37
N GLN A 169 -4.70 21.26 28.85
CA GLN A 169 -3.79 22.27 29.44
C GLN A 169 -3.41 23.39 28.44
N ALA A 170 -4.38 24.26 28.13
CA ALA A 170 -4.10 25.68 27.91
C ALA A 170 -4.30 26.46 29.23
N THR A 171 -3.68 26.01 30.33
CA THR A 171 -3.52 26.78 31.57
C THR A 171 -2.61 26.02 32.53
N ASN A 172 -1.68 26.74 33.16
CA ASN A 172 -0.83 26.31 34.29
C ASN A 172 0.47 25.56 33.97
N ARG A 173 1.45 26.25 33.36
CA ARG A 173 2.85 26.07 33.77
C ARG A 173 3.14 26.92 35.01
N LYS A 174 2.79 26.40 36.18
CA LYS A 174 3.50 26.71 37.44
C LYS A 174 3.71 25.42 38.22
N THR A 175 4.98 25.20 38.55
CA THR A 175 5.53 24.45 39.69
C THR A 175 5.42 22.91 39.77
N LEU A 176 6.60 22.29 39.66
CA LEU A 176 7.25 21.34 40.61
C LEU A 176 6.58 20.01 40.98
N MET A 177 7.32 18.94 40.61
CA MET A 177 7.70 17.72 41.34
C MET A 177 6.69 16.92 42.20
N ASN A 178 6.73 15.61 41.89
CA ASN A 178 6.59 14.41 42.73
C ASN A 178 5.26 13.63 42.75
N ASN A 179 5.47 12.34 42.42
CA ASN A 179 4.88 11.10 42.91
C ASN A 179 3.50 10.64 42.45
N GLU A 180 3.54 9.41 41.94
CA GLU A 180 2.50 8.39 41.83
C GLU A 180 1.09 8.88 41.56
N THR A 181 0.67 8.78 40.30
CA THR A 181 -0.74 8.88 39.97
C THR A 181 -1.03 8.02 38.75
N SER A 182 -2.00 7.13 38.92
CA SER A 182 -2.68 6.38 37.88
C SER A 182 -2.78 7.19 36.59
N VAL A 183 -2.16 6.71 35.51
CA VAL A 183 -2.27 7.32 34.18
C VAL A 183 -3.71 7.17 33.73
N SER A 184 -4.55 8.14 34.07
CA SER A 184 -5.85 8.34 33.43
C SER A 184 -5.53 8.62 31.97
N THR A 185 -5.74 7.62 31.12
CA THR A 185 -5.66 7.84 29.67
C THR A 185 -6.70 8.90 29.34
N PRO A 186 -6.29 10.06 28.82
CA PRO A 186 -7.22 11.14 28.58
C PRO A 186 -8.28 10.66 27.58
N ASN A 187 -9.55 10.97 27.87
CA ASN A 187 -10.67 10.49 27.07
C ASN A 187 -10.50 11.01 25.64
N ALA A 188 -10.35 10.08 24.70
CA ALA A 188 -10.19 10.45 23.30
C ALA A 188 -11.50 11.06 22.80
N ILE A 189 -11.44 12.30 22.30
CA ILE A 189 -12.59 13.00 21.74
C ILE A 189 -12.92 12.46 20.34
N GLY A 190 -11.94 11.85 19.66
CA GLY A 190 -12.13 11.26 18.34
C GLY A 190 -10.90 10.54 17.81
N THR A 191 -10.88 10.32 16.50
CA THR A 191 -9.73 9.72 15.79
C THR A 191 -9.41 10.47 14.51
N VAL A 192 -8.14 10.52 14.12
CA VAL A 192 -7.71 10.87 12.76
C VAL A 192 -7.31 9.61 12.02
N ARG A 193 -7.86 9.41 10.82
CA ARG A 193 -7.69 8.18 10.04
C ARG A 193 -7.06 8.48 8.68
N ALA A 194 -6.03 7.71 8.33
CA ALA A 194 -5.34 7.83 7.05
C ALA A 194 -6.05 7.02 5.95
N PHE A 195 -6.25 7.66 4.81
CA PHE A 195 -6.78 7.08 3.59
C PHE A 195 -5.83 7.35 2.42
N THR A 196 -5.83 6.44 1.46
CA THR A 196 -5.19 6.65 0.16
C THR A 196 -6.29 6.73 -0.88
N LEU A 197 -6.39 7.87 -1.56
CA LEU A 197 -7.38 8.13 -2.59
C LEU A 197 -6.71 8.02 -3.95
N VAL A 198 -7.39 7.30 -4.85
CA VAL A 198 -6.95 7.09 -6.22
C VAL A 198 -8.08 7.51 -7.15
N GLU A 199 -7.82 8.52 -7.97
CA GLU A 199 -8.79 9.04 -8.93
C GLU A 199 -8.45 8.52 -10.34
N ILE A 200 -9.41 7.82 -10.94
CA ILE A 200 -9.31 7.29 -12.31
C ILE A 200 -10.49 7.84 -13.11
N SER A 201 -10.20 8.44 -14.26
CA SER A 201 -11.23 8.86 -15.22
C SER A 201 -10.76 8.65 -16.65
N ASP A 202 -11.71 8.29 -17.52
CA ASP A 202 -11.46 7.95 -18.92
C ASP A 202 -10.37 6.88 -19.10
N GLY A 203 -10.38 5.87 -18.23
CA GLY A 203 -9.40 4.79 -18.24
C GLY A 203 -7.97 5.21 -17.85
N LYS A 204 -7.79 6.39 -17.24
CA LYS A 204 -6.47 6.93 -16.89
C LYS A 204 -6.42 7.39 -15.44
N LEU A 205 -5.34 7.06 -14.76
CA LEU A 205 -5.02 7.60 -13.45
C LEU A 205 -4.82 9.12 -13.54
N LYS A 206 -5.51 9.87 -12.67
CA LYS A 206 -5.47 11.34 -12.63
C LYS A 206 -4.76 11.87 -11.40
N LYS A 207 -5.07 11.33 -10.23
CA LYS A 207 -4.54 11.81 -8.95
C LYS A 207 -4.39 10.65 -7.97
N ILE A 208 -3.33 10.70 -7.19
CA ILE A 208 -3.19 9.92 -5.96
C ILE A 208 -2.95 10.91 -4.83
N ALA A 209 -3.70 10.76 -3.74
CA ALA A 209 -3.50 11.54 -2.53
C ALA A 209 -3.52 10.66 -1.28
N GLU A 210 -2.74 11.06 -0.29
CA GLU A 210 -2.89 10.64 1.10
C GLU A 210 -3.78 11.66 1.80
N ALA A 211 -4.83 11.21 2.48
CA ALA A 211 -5.74 12.07 3.22
C ALA A 211 -5.88 11.62 4.67
N TRP A 212 -5.84 12.57 5.59
CA TRP A 212 -6.14 12.37 7.00
C TRP A 212 -7.50 12.96 7.32
N VAL A 213 -8.40 12.14 7.84
CA VAL A 213 -9.78 12.52 8.14
C VAL A 213 -10.03 12.39 9.63
N SER A 214 -10.44 13.47 10.28
CA SER A 214 -10.90 13.43 11.67
C SER A 214 -12.33 12.86 11.74
N VAL A 215 -12.60 12.12 12.81
CA VAL A 215 -13.89 11.51 13.12
C VAL A 215 -14.18 11.79 14.60
N ILE A 216 -15.16 12.65 14.87
CA ILE A 216 -15.58 13.10 16.21
C ILE A 216 -17.09 12.92 16.32
N GLY A 217 -17.53 11.90 17.05
CA GLY A 217 -18.92 11.45 16.99
C GLY A 217 -19.31 11.11 15.55
N ASP A 218 -20.40 11.70 15.06
CA ASP A 218 -20.87 11.52 13.67
C ASP A 218 -20.28 12.53 12.68
N LYS A 219 -19.39 13.43 13.13
CA LYS A 219 -18.77 14.44 12.28
C LYS A 219 -17.45 13.93 11.70
N THR A 220 -17.26 14.16 10.41
CA THR A 220 -16.00 13.90 9.71
C THR A 220 -15.49 15.14 9.02
N ALA A 221 -14.19 15.42 9.12
CA ALA A 221 -13.55 16.53 8.40
C ALA A 221 -12.19 16.11 7.82
N LEU A 222 -11.83 16.67 6.66
CA LEU A 222 -10.50 16.51 6.09
C LEU A 222 -9.52 17.42 6.85
N GLU A 223 -8.52 16.82 7.48
CA GLU A 223 -7.48 17.53 8.25
C GLU A 223 -6.27 17.86 7.38
N GLU A 224 -5.83 16.89 6.56
CA GLU A 224 -4.66 17.01 5.71
C GLU A 224 -4.89 16.24 4.42
N GLU A 225 -4.47 16.82 3.29
CA GLU A 225 -4.36 16.11 2.00
C GLU A 225 -2.98 16.36 1.40
N CYS A 226 -2.24 15.28 1.15
CA CYS A 226 -0.94 15.30 0.49
C CYS A 226 -1.07 14.64 -0.88
N ILE A 227 -0.90 15.41 -1.95
CA ILE A 227 -0.95 14.91 -3.33
C ILE A 227 0.37 14.21 -3.65
N LEU A 228 0.31 12.89 -3.85
CA LEU A 228 1.47 12.06 -4.21
C LEU A 228 1.70 12.01 -5.72
N TYR A 229 0.61 12.12 -6.48
CA TYR A 229 0.65 12.14 -7.94
C TYR A 229 -0.50 13.00 -8.44
N SER A 230 -0.21 13.84 -9.44
CA SER A 230 -1.26 14.43 -10.25
C SER A 230 -0.81 14.50 -11.70
N ARG A 231 -1.70 14.12 -12.60
CA ARG A 231 -1.50 14.25 -14.04
C ARG A 231 -2.09 15.59 -14.45
N GLY A 232 -1.26 16.63 -14.45
CA GLY A 232 -1.67 17.97 -14.82
C GLY A 232 -2.35 18.02 -16.20
N ARG A 233 -3.32 18.94 -16.37
CA ARG A 233 -3.67 19.44 -17.71
C ARG A 233 -2.50 20.31 -18.19
N GLY A 234 -1.42 19.66 -18.64
CA GLY A 234 -0.27 20.28 -19.30
C GLY A 234 0.43 21.40 -18.52
N THR A 235 1.33 21.05 -17.60
CA THR A 235 2.70 21.59 -17.46
C THR A 235 3.42 20.93 -16.28
N GLU A 236 4.69 20.63 -16.52
CA GLU A 236 5.82 20.35 -15.60
C GLU A 236 5.64 19.41 -14.39
N ILE A 237 6.38 18.30 -14.47
CA ILE A 237 6.64 17.36 -13.38
C ILE A 237 7.62 18.04 -12.42
N SER A 238 7.18 18.31 -11.18
CA SER A 238 8.12 18.49 -10.07
C SER A 238 8.57 17.10 -9.64
N VAL A 239 9.85 16.80 -9.86
CA VAL A 239 10.55 15.63 -9.31
C VAL A 239 11.04 15.98 -7.91
#